data_AF-A0A8S9BDB0-F1
#
_entry.id   AF-A0A8S9BDB0-F1
#
_cell.length_a   1.000
_cell.length_b   1.000
_cell.length_c   1.000
_cell.angle_alpha   90.00
_cell.angle_beta   90.00
_cell.angle_gamma   90.00
#
_symmetry.space_group_name_H-M   'P 1'
#
loop_
_entity.id
_entity.type
_entity.pdbx_description
1 polymer ?
#
loop_
_entity_poly.entity_id
_entity_poly.type
_entity_poly.pdbx_seq_one_letter_code
_entity_poly.pdbx_strand_id
1 'polypeptide(L)'
;MSLWMRHHAEDHSSSSGPVCVRALGTLFFGRAHCQQDITTMGYDLYGQALISLNTDIQDAETAWSLSVVKSAMVLELYEMIAFNPASGWLKHAGGVGRLIELRGPWRHQPPEARRLFEATRQLIALESLAKRKRCFLESSEWKTIPWALEPDSKLNIYYLHDILCDIPGLMEDANMLQSSELSPEDFTTHHTVLSENIFSCLKTLYEWRVSWQRQNPDSCWEVLSTELSRSAGTQALFPIVFQFTSLPAATDIALYNAVLLLLLRLGFQVIGPQFDFSLAISSPQDINYGPLIPPGLAPDARSVAIEICKSVDYHLVDDRRGAGAFFLLFPLRVAWQALHPASPEAVWLKSIMSIIADSTGFEISRGLTRNDVIQATD
;
A
#
# COMPACT_ATOMS: atom_id res chain seq x y z
N MET A 1 9.08 -16.52 10.44
CA MET A 1 8.69 -15.51 11.45
C MET A 1 9.80 -14.48 11.58
N SER A 2 9.48 -13.19 11.37
CA SER A 2 10.42 -12.07 11.49
C SER A 2 10.97 -11.95 12.92
N LEU A 3 12.14 -11.32 13.09
CA LEU A 3 12.79 -11.18 14.40
C LEU A 3 11.90 -10.41 15.41
N TRP A 4 11.20 -9.37 14.95
CA TRP A 4 10.34 -8.57 15.83
C TRP A 4 9.13 -9.37 16.34
N MET A 5 8.55 -10.25 15.53
CA MET A 5 7.42 -11.10 15.96
C MET A 5 7.86 -12.13 17.01
N ARG A 6 9.11 -12.62 16.93
CA ARG A 6 9.67 -13.50 17.98
C ARG A 6 9.81 -12.74 19.29
N HIS A 7 10.43 -11.57 19.26
CA HIS A 7 10.54 -10.72 20.45
C HIS A 7 9.16 -10.36 21.02
N HIS A 8 8.16 -10.10 20.16
CA HIS A 8 6.79 -9.82 20.59
C HIS A 8 6.08 -11.03 21.22
N ALA A 9 6.37 -12.25 20.73
CA ALA A 9 5.83 -13.48 21.32
C ALA A 9 6.43 -13.80 22.69
N GLU A 10 7.66 -13.31 22.95
CA GLU A 10 8.38 -13.46 24.21
C GLU A 10 8.17 -12.26 25.14
N ASP A 11 7.52 -11.20 24.66
CA ASP A 11 7.19 -10.01 25.44
C ASP A 11 6.03 -10.31 26.39
N HIS A 12 6.31 -10.32 27.69
CA HIS A 12 5.34 -10.52 28.77
C HIS A 12 4.89 -9.19 29.39
N SER A 13 5.27 -8.05 28.82
CA SER A 13 4.84 -6.73 29.28
C SER A 13 3.35 -6.47 29.01
N SER A 14 2.74 -7.20 28.09
CA SER A 14 1.29 -7.19 27.86
C SER A 14 0.76 -8.60 27.63
N SER A 15 -0.51 -8.82 27.96
CA SER A 15 -1.11 -10.15 27.88
C SER A 15 -1.37 -10.60 26.43
N SER A 16 -1.53 -9.63 25.52
CA SER A 16 -1.97 -9.89 24.15
C SER A 16 -0.88 -10.41 23.22
N GLY A 17 0.39 -10.02 23.43
CA GLY A 17 1.47 -10.29 22.48
C GLY A 17 1.65 -11.77 22.12
N PRO A 18 1.87 -12.65 23.12
CA PRO A 18 2.04 -14.08 22.88
C PRO A 18 0.82 -14.73 22.22
N VAL A 19 -0.39 -14.33 22.61
CA VAL A 19 -1.64 -14.91 22.09
C VAL A 19 -1.88 -14.48 20.64
N CYS A 20 -1.61 -13.21 20.30
CA CYS A 20 -1.73 -12.70 18.92
C CYS A 20 -0.79 -13.44 17.97
N VAL A 21 0.49 -13.59 18.35
CA VAL A 21 1.48 -14.27 17.49
C VAL A 21 1.15 -15.76 17.33
N ARG A 22 0.67 -16.41 18.41
CA ARG A 22 0.20 -17.80 18.34
C ARG A 22 -1.02 -17.93 17.41
N ALA A 23 -2.01 -17.06 17.51
CA ALA A 23 -3.17 -17.07 16.63
C ALA A 23 -2.75 -16.97 15.15
N LEU A 24 -1.89 -16.00 14.81
CA LEU A 24 -1.34 -15.81 13.47
C LEU A 24 -0.59 -17.05 12.98
N GLY A 25 0.35 -17.56 13.77
CA GLY A 25 1.17 -18.72 13.41
C GLY A 25 0.34 -20.00 13.22
N THR A 26 -0.60 -20.27 14.12
CA THR A 26 -1.49 -21.42 14.06
C THR A 26 -2.39 -21.37 12.82
N LEU A 27 -3.04 -20.23 12.56
CA LEU A 27 -3.87 -20.08 11.37
C LEU A 27 -3.06 -20.24 10.08
N PHE A 28 -1.92 -19.56 9.99
CA PHE A 28 -1.05 -19.64 8.81
C PHE A 28 -0.61 -21.07 8.54
N PHE A 29 -0.14 -21.79 9.57
CA PHE A 29 0.27 -23.19 9.44
C PHE A 29 -0.89 -24.09 9.02
N GLY A 30 -2.06 -23.95 9.67
CA GLY A 30 -3.25 -24.73 9.34
C GLY A 30 -3.65 -24.58 7.88
N ARG A 31 -3.64 -23.35 7.35
CA ARG A 31 -3.94 -23.09 5.94
C ARG A 31 -2.85 -23.58 5.00
N ALA A 32 -1.60 -23.25 5.26
CA ALA A 32 -0.46 -23.60 4.39
C ALA A 32 -0.31 -25.13 4.21
N HIS A 33 -0.75 -25.92 5.20
CA HIS A 33 -0.71 -27.37 5.16
C HIS A 33 -2.08 -28.04 4.98
N CYS A 34 -3.13 -27.27 4.66
CA CYS A 34 -4.49 -27.78 4.48
C CYS A 34 -5.03 -28.61 5.67
N GLN A 35 -4.67 -28.22 6.90
CA GLN A 35 -5.09 -28.88 8.14
C GLN A 35 -6.25 -28.11 8.79
N GLN A 36 -7.46 -28.65 8.66
CA GLN A 36 -8.68 -27.99 9.10
C GLN A 36 -8.75 -27.83 10.63
N ASP A 37 -8.30 -28.83 11.40
CA ASP A 37 -8.35 -28.78 12.87
C ASP A 37 -7.45 -27.67 13.43
N ILE A 38 -6.25 -27.52 12.87
CA ILE A 38 -5.33 -26.44 13.24
C ILE A 38 -5.88 -25.08 12.81
N THR A 39 -6.51 -25.02 11.64
CA THR A 39 -7.18 -23.79 11.17
C THR A 39 -8.28 -23.36 12.14
N THR A 40 -9.11 -24.30 12.62
CA THR A 40 -10.14 -24.05 13.65
C THR A 40 -9.53 -23.54 14.95
N MET A 41 -8.45 -24.17 15.43
CA MET A 41 -7.71 -23.71 16.61
C MET A 41 -7.17 -22.28 16.44
N GLY A 42 -6.76 -21.90 15.23
CA GLY A 42 -6.34 -20.54 14.89
C GLY A 42 -7.45 -19.50 15.14
N TYR A 43 -8.70 -19.81 14.75
CA TYR A 43 -9.85 -18.95 14.99
C TYR A 43 -10.19 -18.81 16.48
N ASP A 44 -10.08 -19.88 17.27
CA ASP A 44 -10.33 -19.83 18.71
C ASP A 44 -9.28 -18.96 19.42
N LEU A 45 -8.00 -19.09 19.03
CA LEU A 45 -6.92 -18.25 19.54
C LEU A 45 -7.09 -16.78 19.15
N TYR A 46 -7.64 -16.50 17.96
CA TYR A 46 -7.93 -15.14 17.54
C TYR A 46 -8.97 -14.44 18.42
N GLY A 47 -10.04 -15.15 18.80
CA GLY A 47 -11.03 -14.63 19.74
C GLY A 47 -10.39 -14.29 21.11
N GLN A 48 -9.51 -15.15 21.61
CA GLN A 48 -8.75 -14.90 22.84
C GLN A 48 -7.80 -13.71 22.70
N ALA A 49 -7.14 -13.58 21.55
CA ALA A 49 -6.24 -12.47 21.26
C ALA A 49 -6.97 -11.13 21.25
N LEU A 50 -8.19 -11.06 20.68
CA LEU A 50 -9.02 -9.87 20.69
C LEU A 50 -9.43 -9.45 22.11
N ILE A 51 -9.84 -10.41 22.96
CA ILE A 51 -10.20 -10.15 24.36
C ILE A 51 -9.00 -9.61 25.13
N SER A 52 -7.83 -10.23 24.94
CA SER A 52 -6.60 -9.84 25.61
C SER A 52 -6.10 -8.48 25.14
N LEU A 53 -6.12 -8.19 23.84
CA LEU A 53 -5.79 -6.87 23.31
C LEU A 53 -6.76 -5.80 23.82
N ASN A 54 -8.06 -6.10 23.90
CA ASN A 54 -9.04 -5.17 24.46
C ASN A 54 -8.78 -4.87 25.94
N THR A 55 -8.35 -5.88 26.70
CA THR A 55 -7.95 -5.72 28.11
C THR A 55 -6.73 -4.79 28.22
N ASP A 56 -5.69 -5.02 27.42
CA ASP A 56 -4.48 -4.17 27.40
C ASP A 56 -4.82 -2.72 26.95
N ILE A 57 -5.81 -2.52 26.06
CA ILE A 57 -6.24 -1.17 25.62
C ILE A 57 -7.01 -0.41 26.70
N GLN A 58 -7.70 -1.11 27.60
CA GLN A 58 -8.48 -0.48 28.68
C GLN A 58 -7.60 -0.08 29.88
N ASP A 59 -6.41 -0.66 30.00
CA ASP A 59 -5.47 -0.34 31.07
C ASP A 59 -4.67 0.94 30.75
N ALA A 60 -4.62 1.84 31.73
CA ALA A 60 -4.12 3.21 31.53
C ALA A 60 -2.62 3.28 31.19
N GLU A 61 -1.83 2.28 31.57
CA GLU A 61 -0.39 2.23 31.29
C GLU A 61 -0.10 1.49 29.99
N THR A 62 -0.64 0.28 29.85
CA THR A 62 -0.37 -0.60 28.72
C THR A 62 -1.00 -0.14 27.41
N ALA A 63 -2.10 0.63 27.45
CA ALA A 63 -2.73 1.22 26.26
C ALA A 63 -1.76 2.07 25.41
N TRP A 64 -0.75 2.66 26.06
CA TRP A 64 0.28 3.48 25.42
C TRP A 64 1.59 2.73 25.18
N SER A 65 1.59 1.40 25.29
CA SER A 65 2.78 0.59 25.05
C SER A 65 2.98 0.33 23.55
N LEU A 66 4.22 0.03 23.16
CA LEU A 66 4.47 -0.52 21.82
C LEU A 66 3.93 -1.95 21.69
N SER A 67 3.77 -2.68 22.80
CA SER A 67 3.21 -4.03 22.80
C SER A 67 1.79 -4.04 22.23
N VAL A 68 0.92 -3.12 22.68
CA VAL A 68 -0.45 -2.99 22.15
C VAL A 68 -0.46 -2.69 20.64
N VAL A 69 0.42 -1.80 20.18
CA VAL A 69 0.56 -1.50 18.74
C VAL A 69 1.01 -2.74 17.95
N LYS A 70 2.04 -3.45 18.43
CA LYS A 70 2.53 -4.68 17.81
C LYS A 70 1.45 -5.77 17.78
N SER A 71 0.70 -5.95 18.86
CA SER A 71 -0.43 -6.88 18.92
C SER A 71 -1.50 -6.55 17.89
N ALA A 72 -1.92 -5.28 17.79
CA ALA A 72 -2.86 -4.82 16.78
C ALA A 72 -2.35 -5.07 15.35
N MET A 73 -1.07 -4.79 15.07
CA MET A 73 -0.44 -5.10 13.77
C MET A 73 -0.41 -6.61 13.47
N VAL A 74 -0.16 -7.45 14.46
CA VAL A 74 -0.20 -8.92 14.28
C VAL A 74 -1.62 -9.39 13.94
N LEU A 75 -2.65 -8.80 14.55
CA LEU A 75 -4.04 -9.11 14.23
C LEU A 75 -4.48 -8.54 12.87
N GLU A 76 -3.93 -7.41 12.43
CA GLU A 76 -4.08 -6.91 11.07
C GLU A 76 -3.54 -7.92 10.05
N LEU A 77 -2.33 -8.45 10.28
CA LEU A 77 -1.75 -9.53 9.47
C LEU A 77 -2.59 -10.80 9.52
N TYR A 78 -3.14 -11.13 10.69
CA TYR A 78 -4.04 -12.27 10.87
C TYR A 78 -5.25 -12.14 9.95
N GLU A 79 -5.94 -11.01 9.94
CA GLU A 79 -7.16 -10.81 9.13
C GLU A 79 -6.91 -10.86 7.63
N MET A 80 -5.72 -10.43 7.18
CA MET A 80 -5.32 -10.58 5.78
C MET A 80 -5.15 -12.05 5.36
N ILE A 81 -4.81 -12.93 6.30
CA ILE A 81 -4.68 -14.37 6.08
C ILE A 81 -5.99 -15.10 6.34
N ALA A 82 -6.77 -14.70 7.36
CA ALA A 82 -7.94 -15.38 7.88
C ALA A 82 -9.17 -15.29 6.98
N PHE A 83 -9.17 -14.36 6.03
CA PHE A 83 -10.27 -14.17 5.09
C PHE A 83 -11.63 -13.99 5.79
N ASN A 84 -11.93 -12.76 6.20
CA ASN A 84 -13.29 -12.37 6.51
C ASN A 84 -13.84 -11.48 5.37
N PRO A 85 -14.93 -11.87 4.66
CA PRO A 85 -15.53 -11.04 3.62
C PRO A 85 -16.04 -9.68 4.14
N ALA A 86 -16.15 -9.50 5.46
CA ALA A 86 -16.52 -8.24 6.10
C ALA A 86 -15.29 -7.41 6.52
N SER A 87 -14.52 -6.90 5.55
CA SER A 87 -13.54 -5.78 5.72
C SER A 87 -12.67 -5.82 7.00
N GLY A 88 -12.34 -7.00 7.53
CA GLY A 88 -11.70 -7.17 8.85
C GLY A 88 -10.35 -6.48 8.93
N TRP A 89 -9.54 -6.62 7.88
CA TRP A 89 -8.26 -5.93 7.75
C TRP A 89 -8.41 -4.40 7.78
N LEU A 90 -9.47 -3.84 7.16
CA LEU A 90 -9.70 -2.40 7.10
C LEU A 90 -10.03 -1.84 8.48
N LYS A 91 -10.79 -2.59 9.28
CA LYS A 91 -11.08 -2.23 10.68
C LYS A 91 -9.81 -2.26 11.53
N HIS A 92 -8.96 -3.28 11.35
CA HIS A 92 -7.68 -3.36 12.05
C HIS A 92 -6.69 -2.29 11.61
N ALA A 93 -6.55 -2.03 10.31
CA ALA A 93 -5.73 -0.94 9.77
C ALA A 93 -6.16 0.41 10.36
N GLY A 94 -7.47 0.66 10.44
CA GLY A 94 -8.02 1.85 11.09
C GLY A 94 -7.74 1.88 12.60
N GLY A 95 -7.84 0.74 13.29
CA GLY A 95 -7.49 0.61 14.71
C GLY A 95 -6.02 0.87 15.00
N VAL A 96 -5.11 0.29 14.21
CA VAL A 96 -3.66 0.54 14.25
C VAL A 96 -3.38 2.02 13.97
N GLY A 97 -3.98 2.59 12.92
CA GLY A 97 -3.88 4.01 12.60
C GLY A 97 -4.30 4.90 13.76
N ARG A 98 -5.42 4.58 14.41
CA ARG A 98 -5.90 5.34 15.58
C ARG A 98 -4.98 5.23 16.78
N LEU A 99 -4.42 4.05 17.06
CA LEU A 99 -3.43 3.88 18.12
C LEU A 99 -2.16 4.70 17.86
N ILE A 100 -1.67 4.71 16.62
CA ILE A 100 -0.53 5.55 16.21
C ILE A 100 -0.88 7.03 16.40
N GLU A 101 -2.01 7.49 15.87
CA GLU A 101 -2.45 8.88 15.95
C GLU A 101 -2.52 9.37 17.40
N LEU A 102 -3.16 8.60 18.28
CA LEU A 102 -3.30 8.92 19.70
C LEU A 102 -1.95 9.08 20.40
N ARG A 103 -0.96 8.24 20.06
CA ARG A 103 0.38 8.30 20.67
C ARG A 103 1.14 9.57 20.28
N GLY A 104 0.76 10.19 19.17
CA GLY A 104 1.41 11.38 18.62
C GLY A 104 2.80 11.10 18.03
N PRO A 105 3.29 11.99 17.15
CA PRO A 105 4.49 11.71 16.35
C PRO A 105 5.78 11.64 17.19
N TRP A 106 5.87 12.35 18.31
CA TRP A 106 7.06 12.34 19.18
C TRP A 106 7.36 10.96 19.78
N ARG A 107 6.34 10.16 20.09
CA ARG A 107 6.53 8.80 20.65
C ARG A 107 7.06 7.81 19.63
N HIS A 108 7.18 8.22 18.36
CA HIS A 108 7.72 7.42 17.26
C HIS A 108 9.13 7.87 16.84
N GLN A 109 9.80 8.71 17.63
CA GLN A 109 11.21 9.04 17.43
C GLN A 109 12.19 7.92 17.78
N PRO A 110 12.00 7.14 18.86
CA PRO A 110 12.91 6.04 19.19
C PRO A 110 12.94 4.98 18.07
N PRO A 111 14.11 4.38 17.74
CA PRO A 111 14.26 3.49 16.58
C PRO A 111 13.29 2.30 16.52
N GLU A 112 12.87 1.74 17.66
CA GLU A 112 11.88 0.67 17.68
C GLU A 112 10.48 1.17 17.34
N ALA A 113 10.03 2.26 17.96
CA ALA A 113 8.73 2.87 17.70
C ALA A 113 8.63 3.43 16.27
N ARG A 114 9.75 3.98 15.76
CA ARG A 114 9.86 4.48 14.39
C ARG A 114 9.70 3.38 13.36
N ARG A 115 10.35 2.23 13.55
CA ARG A 115 10.22 1.08 12.63
C ARG A 115 8.79 0.54 12.56
N LEU A 116 8.07 0.55 13.69
CA LEU A 116 6.65 0.17 13.69
C LEU A 116 5.79 1.17 12.93
N PHE A 117 6.03 2.46 13.16
CA PHE A 117 5.39 3.53 12.39
C PHE A 117 5.66 3.38 10.89
N GLU A 118 6.92 3.30 10.49
CA GLU A 118 7.36 3.08 9.10
C GLU A 118 6.65 1.89 8.43
N ALA A 119 6.46 0.79 9.15
CA ALA A 119 5.81 -0.43 8.65
C ALA A 119 4.30 -0.30 8.47
N THR A 120 3.61 0.56 9.23
CA THR A 120 2.14 0.71 9.17
C THR A 120 1.68 1.84 8.26
N ARG A 121 2.54 2.82 7.97
CA ARG A 121 2.19 4.02 7.19
C ARG A 121 1.47 3.71 5.87
N GLN A 122 1.96 2.74 5.10
CA GLN A 122 1.32 2.37 3.84
C GLN A 122 -0.10 1.87 4.08
N LEU A 123 -0.31 0.96 5.03
CA LEU A 123 -1.63 0.39 5.33
C LEU A 123 -2.62 1.43 5.87
N ILE A 124 -2.15 2.38 6.69
CA ILE A 124 -2.96 3.52 7.16
C ILE A 124 -3.41 4.38 5.96
N ALA A 125 -2.51 4.68 5.03
CA ALA A 125 -2.87 5.43 3.84
C ALA A 125 -3.85 4.67 2.93
N LEU A 126 -3.68 3.35 2.79
CA LEU A 126 -4.61 2.49 2.04
C LEU A 126 -6.00 2.45 2.69
N GLU A 127 -6.07 2.44 4.01
CA GLU A 127 -7.32 2.52 4.76
C GLU A 127 -8.03 3.86 4.54
N SER A 128 -7.27 4.95 4.52
CA SER A 128 -7.79 6.29 4.26
C SER A 128 -8.30 6.44 2.81
N LEU A 129 -7.56 5.87 1.84
CA LEU A 129 -8.01 5.76 0.44
C LEU A 129 -9.30 4.95 0.31
N ALA A 130 -9.38 3.83 1.01
CA ALA A 130 -10.55 2.96 1.03
C ALA A 130 -11.79 3.65 1.60
N LYS A 131 -11.62 4.43 2.68
CA LYS A 131 -12.70 5.24 3.28
C LYS A 131 -12.99 6.52 2.51
N ARG A 132 -12.14 6.91 1.55
CA ARG A 132 -12.16 8.21 0.88
C ARG A 132 -12.15 9.37 1.88
N LYS A 133 -11.31 9.24 2.90
CA LYS A 133 -11.14 10.21 3.97
C LYS A 133 -9.67 10.58 4.09
N ARG A 134 -9.41 11.85 4.35
CA ARG A 134 -8.09 12.42 4.62
C ARG A 134 -7.32 11.60 5.64
N CYS A 135 -6.03 11.40 5.37
CA CYS A 135 -5.15 10.65 6.25
C CYS A 135 -4.50 11.60 7.25
N PHE A 136 -4.54 11.32 8.56
CA PHE A 136 -3.87 12.16 9.55
C PHE A 136 -2.35 12.29 9.31
N LEU A 137 -1.75 11.30 8.62
CA LEU A 137 -0.33 11.26 8.26
C LEU A 137 0.07 12.28 7.18
N GLU A 138 -0.88 12.94 6.53
CA GLU A 138 -0.58 13.99 5.56
C GLU A 138 0.03 15.24 6.22
N SER A 139 -0.19 15.42 7.54
CA SER A 139 0.30 16.59 8.25
C SER A 139 1.83 16.64 8.30
N SER A 140 2.39 17.85 8.27
CA SER A 140 3.85 18.07 8.30
C SER A 140 4.52 17.44 9.52
N GLU A 141 3.84 17.44 10.67
CA GLU A 141 4.31 16.85 11.91
C GLU A 141 4.58 15.34 11.76
N TRP A 142 3.65 14.60 11.14
CA TRP A 142 3.78 13.16 10.91
C TRP A 142 4.81 12.79 9.83
N LYS A 143 5.17 13.74 8.96
CA LYS A 143 6.21 13.55 7.93
C LYS A 143 7.61 13.90 8.43
N THR A 144 7.75 14.65 9.52
CA THR A 144 9.04 15.21 9.97
C THR A 144 9.45 14.75 11.37
N ILE A 145 8.56 14.89 12.37
CA ILE A 145 8.89 14.68 13.78
C ILE A 145 9.40 13.27 14.09
N PRO A 146 8.84 12.17 13.54
CA PRO A 146 9.34 10.81 13.81
C PRO A 146 10.82 10.61 13.44
N TRP A 147 11.35 11.39 12.50
CA TRP A 147 12.76 11.33 12.08
C TRP A 147 13.60 12.48 12.63
N ALA A 148 13.05 13.40 13.42
CA ALA A 148 13.76 14.63 13.83
C ALA A 148 15.05 14.38 14.64
N LEU A 149 15.15 13.26 15.37
CA LEU A 149 16.37 12.91 16.12
C LEU A 149 17.45 12.25 15.24
N GLU A 150 17.06 11.61 14.13
CA GLU A 150 17.98 10.98 13.18
C GLU A 150 17.46 11.19 11.74
N PRO A 151 17.58 12.40 11.17
CA PRO A 151 16.97 12.71 9.87
C PRO A 151 17.44 11.79 8.73
N ASP A 152 18.71 11.37 8.76
CA ASP A 152 19.31 10.50 7.75
C ASP A 152 18.75 9.07 7.78
N SER A 153 17.99 8.69 8.81
CA SER A 153 17.37 7.37 8.87
C SER A 153 16.12 7.25 8.00
N LYS A 154 15.60 8.37 7.45
CA LYS A 154 14.41 8.36 6.61
C LYS A 154 14.77 7.88 5.20
N LEU A 155 14.50 6.60 4.94
CA LEU A 155 14.72 6.00 3.62
C LEU A 155 13.86 6.64 2.54
N ASN A 156 14.37 6.58 1.29
CA ASN A 156 13.75 7.20 0.12
C ASN A 156 12.27 6.78 -0.07
N ILE A 157 11.96 5.50 0.16
CA ILE A 157 10.58 4.96 0.10
C ILE A 157 9.61 5.68 1.05
N TYR A 158 10.05 6.18 2.20
CA TYR A 158 9.16 6.86 3.13
C TYR A 158 8.73 8.25 2.66
N TYR A 159 9.50 8.89 1.77
CA TYR A 159 9.04 10.09 1.07
C TYR A 159 7.94 9.77 0.05
N LEU A 160 8.01 8.61 -0.62
CA LEU A 160 6.91 8.15 -1.47
C LEU A 160 5.66 7.81 -0.63
N HIS A 161 5.85 7.26 0.57
CA HIS A 161 4.74 7.06 1.50
C HIS A 161 4.12 8.38 1.97
N ASP A 162 4.92 9.44 2.16
CA ASP A 162 4.38 10.78 2.47
C ASP A 162 3.44 11.26 1.36
N ILE A 163 3.85 11.13 0.10
CA ILE A 163 3.03 11.50 -1.07
C ILE A 163 1.75 10.67 -1.11
N LEU A 164 1.85 9.36 -0.87
CA LEU A 164 0.67 8.48 -0.79
C LEU A 164 -0.31 8.93 0.30
N CYS A 165 0.19 9.42 1.45
CA CYS A 165 -0.66 9.91 2.55
C CYS A 165 -1.42 11.19 2.19
N ASP A 166 -0.96 11.97 1.21
CA ASP A 166 -1.63 13.19 0.73
C ASP A 166 -2.83 12.88 -0.19
N ILE A 167 -2.78 11.76 -0.92
CA ILE A 167 -3.79 11.44 -1.94
C ILE A 167 -5.22 11.37 -1.39
N PRO A 168 -5.49 10.73 -0.23
CA PRO A 168 -6.84 10.72 0.34
C PRO A 168 -7.42 12.11 0.61
N GLY A 169 -6.60 13.06 1.07
CA GLY A 169 -7.03 14.45 1.29
C GLY A 169 -7.43 15.14 0.00
N LEU A 170 -6.62 14.99 -1.05
CA LEU A 170 -6.94 15.54 -2.38
C LEU A 170 -8.21 14.91 -2.98
N MET A 171 -8.43 13.61 -2.76
CA MET A 171 -9.67 12.93 -3.18
C MET A 171 -10.89 13.42 -2.41
N GLU A 172 -10.75 13.67 -1.10
CA GLU A 172 -11.83 14.22 -0.28
C GLU A 172 -12.20 15.63 -0.74
N ASP A 173 -11.21 16.48 -1.00
CA ASP A 173 -11.40 17.84 -1.53
C ASP A 173 -12.07 17.81 -2.92
N ALA A 174 -11.68 16.87 -3.79
CA ALA A 174 -12.33 16.67 -5.09
C ALA A 174 -13.80 16.24 -4.97
N ASN A 175 -14.15 15.44 -3.97
CA ASN A 175 -15.53 15.07 -3.70
C ASN A 175 -16.34 16.26 -3.17
N MET A 176 -15.75 17.13 -2.36
CA MET A 176 -16.42 18.35 -1.88
C MET A 176 -16.79 19.29 -3.04
N LEU A 177 -15.95 19.39 -4.08
CA LEU A 177 -16.25 20.16 -5.28
C LEU A 177 -17.49 19.65 -6.05
N GLN A 178 -17.89 18.39 -5.86
CA GLN A 178 -19.10 17.84 -6.46
C GLN A 178 -20.37 18.16 -5.67
N SER A 179 -20.25 18.79 -4.49
CA SER A 179 -21.40 19.16 -3.68
C SER A 179 -22.15 20.34 -4.30
N SER A 180 -23.48 20.24 -4.34
CA SER A 180 -24.37 21.27 -4.91
C SER A 180 -24.49 22.54 -4.05
N GLU A 181 -23.79 22.60 -2.92
CA GLU A 181 -23.94 23.65 -1.89
C GLU A 181 -22.94 24.80 -2.06
N LEU A 182 -21.91 24.64 -2.91
CA LEU A 182 -20.88 25.66 -3.10
C LEU A 182 -21.38 26.83 -3.96
N SER A 183 -21.06 28.05 -3.53
CA SER A 183 -21.23 29.23 -4.38
C SER A 183 -20.25 29.15 -5.57
N PRO A 184 -20.53 29.85 -6.70
CA PRO A 184 -19.60 29.86 -7.84
C PRO A 184 -18.19 30.39 -7.51
N GLU A 185 -18.10 31.33 -6.56
CA GLU A 185 -16.82 31.92 -6.11
C GLU A 185 -16.02 30.93 -5.26
N ASP A 186 -16.69 30.25 -4.32
CA ASP A 186 -16.07 29.21 -3.49
C ASP A 186 -15.62 28.03 -4.35
N PHE A 187 -16.45 27.59 -5.30
CA PHE A 187 -16.09 26.53 -6.24
C PHE A 187 -14.82 26.89 -7.01
N THR A 188 -14.74 28.09 -7.57
CA THR A 188 -13.57 28.54 -8.34
C THR A 188 -12.32 28.59 -7.48
N THR A 189 -12.44 29.08 -6.25
CA THR A 189 -11.33 29.15 -5.29
C THR A 189 -10.83 27.76 -4.90
N HIS A 190 -11.73 26.87 -4.48
CA HIS A 190 -11.38 25.50 -4.09
C HIS A 190 -10.84 24.69 -5.27
N HIS A 191 -11.41 24.86 -6.46
CA HIS A 191 -10.94 24.21 -7.69
C HIS A 191 -9.52 24.64 -8.04
N THR A 192 -9.21 25.93 -7.93
CA THR A 192 -7.87 26.48 -8.20
C THR A 192 -6.86 25.91 -7.20
N VAL A 193 -7.16 25.99 -5.90
CA VAL A 193 -6.27 25.46 -4.84
C VAL A 193 -6.05 23.95 -5.01
N LEU A 194 -7.10 23.17 -5.29
CA LEU A 194 -6.97 21.74 -5.50
C LEU A 194 -6.14 21.41 -6.74
N SER A 195 -6.32 22.16 -7.83
CA SER A 195 -5.52 22.00 -9.05
C SER A 195 -4.04 22.26 -8.79
N GLU A 196 -3.71 23.33 -8.06
CA GLU A 196 -2.34 23.64 -7.63
C GLU A 196 -1.76 22.54 -6.74
N ASN A 197 -2.54 22.01 -5.79
CA ASN A 197 -2.11 20.92 -4.92
C ASN A 197 -1.86 19.62 -5.68
N ILE A 198 -2.68 19.28 -6.69
CA ILE A 198 -2.47 18.13 -7.57
C ILE A 198 -1.15 18.28 -8.34
N PHE A 199 -0.88 19.44 -8.94
CA PHE A 199 0.38 19.71 -9.64
C PHE A 199 1.59 19.67 -8.70
N SER A 200 1.46 20.23 -7.49
CA SER A 200 2.52 20.19 -6.47
C SER A 200 2.86 18.76 -6.04
N CYS A 201 1.83 17.94 -5.83
CA CYS A 201 1.98 16.52 -5.48
C CYS A 201 2.63 15.74 -6.63
N LEU A 202 2.19 15.97 -7.87
CA LEU A 202 2.76 15.34 -9.07
C LEU A 202 4.22 15.73 -9.29
N LYS A 203 4.56 17.01 -9.11
CA LYS A 203 5.94 17.50 -9.16
C LYS A 203 6.81 16.79 -8.12
N THR A 204 6.34 16.72 -6.88
CA THR A 204 7.06 16.05 -5.78
C THR A 204 7.27 14.56 -6.09
N LEU A 205 6.28 13.88 -6.68
CA LEU A 205 6.38 12.50 -7.11
C LEU A 205 7.41 12.29 -8.23
N TYR A 206 7.47 13.20 -9.18
CA TYR A 206 8.49 13.16 -10.25
C TYR A 206 9.89 13.47 -9.74
N GLU A 207 10.05 14.44 -8.85
CA GLU A 207 11.33 14.73 -8.18
C GLU A 207 11.82 13.51 -7.38
N TRP A 208 10.91 12.84 -6.68
CA TRP A 208 11.19 11.57 -6.02
C TRP A 208 11.70 10.52 -7.02
N ARG A 209 11.04 10.36 -8.18
CA ARG A 209 11.45 9.37 -9.20
C ARG A 209 12.82 9.66 -9.79
N VAL A 210 13.13 10.93 -10.03
CA VAL A 210 14.46 11.40 -10.48
C VAL A 210 15.51 11.06 -9.43
N SER A 211 15.26 11.40 -8.16
CA SER A 211 16.17 11.13 -7.04
C SER A 211 16.40 9.63 -6.87
N TRP A 212 15.33 8.83 -6.90
CA TRP A 212 15.39 7.38 -6.82
C TRP A 212 16.25 6.78 -7.94
N GLN A 213 16.10 7.26 -9.19
CA GLN A 213 16.90 6.76 -10.33
C GLN A 213 18.39 7.01 -10.14
N ARG A 214 18.76 8.19 -9.64
CA ARG A 214 20.17 8.54 -9.38
C ARG A 214 20.81 7.65 -8.32
N GLN A 215 20.02 7.23 -7.33
CA GLN A 215 20.49 6.35 -6.25
C GLN A 215 20.48 4.87 -6.65
N ASN A 216 19.68 4.51 -7.64
CA ASN A 216 19.48 3.14 -8.10
C ASN A 216 19.68 3.02 -9.62
N PRO A 217 20.87 3.37 -10.16
CA PRO A 217 21.16 3.18 -11.58
C PRO A 217 21.10 1.69 -11.94
N ASP A 218 20.68 1.39 -13.17
CA ASP A 218 20.61 0.03 -13.71
C ASP A 218 19.79 -0.95 -12.86
N SER A 219 18.81 -0.43 -12.10
CA SER A 219 17.98 -1.20 -11.18
C SER A 219 16.96 -2.13 -11.86
N CYS A 220 16.71 -1.93 -13.16
CA CYS A 220 15.70 -2.64 -13.94
C CYS A 220 16.21 -2.92 -15.36
N TRP A 221 15.97 -4.13 -15.85
CA TRP A 221 16.24 -4.54 -17.23
C TRP A 221 15.17 -5.49 -17.75
N GLU A 222 15.14 -5.71 -19.05
CA GLU A 222 14.16 -6.59 -19.70
C GLU A 222 14.67 -8.02 -19.82
N VAL A 223 13.77 -8.97 -19.56
CA VAL A 223 14.01 -10.41 -19.74
C VAL A 223 12.79 -11.07 -20.41
N LEU A 224 12.99 -12.24 -21.00
CA LEU A 224 11.87 -13.05 -21.48
C LEU A 224 11.04 -13.58 -20.31
N SER A 225 9.71 -13.50 -20.43
CA SER A 225 8.80 -14.00 -19.40
C SER A 225 8.99 -15.51 -19.17
N THR A 226 9.04 -15.89 -17.89
CA THR A 226 9.23 -17.28 -17.43
C THR A 226 7.89 -18.00 -17.27
N GLU A 227 7.91 -19.29 -16.90
CA GLU A 227 6.72 -20.16 -16.90
C GLU A 227 5.59 -19.76 -15.93
N LEU A 228 5.78 -18.83 -14.99
CA LEU A 228 4.68 -18.31 -14.15
C LEU A 228 3.56 -17.66 -14.97
N SER A 229 3.91 -17.04 -16.10
CA SER A 229 2.95 -16.54 -17.10
C SER A 229 2.43 -17.63 -18.06
N ARG A 230 2.96 -18.86 -18.01
CA ARG A 230 2.55 -20.00 -18.87
C ARG A 230 1.75 -21.07 -18.12
N SER A 231 1.99 -21.25 -16.82
CA SER A 231 1.33 -22.26 -15.97
C SER A 231 -0.10 -21.87 -15.55
N ALA A 232 -0.48 -20.62 -15.78
CA ALA A 232 -1.81 -20.09 -15.51
C ALA A 232 -2.86 -20.34 -16.62
N GLY A 233 -2.52 -21.09 -17.68
CA GLY A 233 -3.39 -21.27 -18.85
C GLY A 233 -3.72 -19.97 -19.61
N THR A 234 -3.08 -18.86 -19.24
CA THR A 234 -3.18 -17.58 -19.94
C THR A 234 -2.01 -17.50 -20.92
N GLN A 235 -2.30 -17.09 -22.15
CA GLN A 235 -1.27 -16.78 -23.13
C GLN A 235 -0.39 -15.67 -22.53
N ALA A 236 0.94 -15.82 -22.55
CA ALA A 236 1.85 -14.83 -21.98
C ALA A 236 1.60 -13.46 -22.65
N LEU A 237 0.82 -12.60 -21.98
CA LEU A 237 0.39 -11.32 -22.53
C LEU A 237 1.59 -10.40 -22.79
N PHE A 238 2.60 -10.52 -21.93
CA PHE A 238 3.86 -9.79 -22.01
C PHE A 238 5.01 -10.78 -22.27
N PRO A 239 5.50 -10.90 -23.52
CA PRO A 239 6.64 -11.79 -23.81
C PRO A 239 7.95 -11.27 -23.18
N ILE A 240 8.02 -9.96 -22.94
CA ILE A 240 9.15 -9.27 -22.31
C ILE A 240 8.65 -8.64 -21.02
N VAL A 241 9.31 -8.93 -19.90
CA VAL A 241 8.96 -8.49 -18.55
C VAL A 241 10.16 -7.84 -17.87
N PHE A 242 9.93 -7.20 -16.74
CA PHE A 242 10.97 -6.51 -15.98
C PHE A 242 11.61 -7.44 -14.95
N GLN A 243 12.94 -7.39 -14.92
CA GLN A 243 13.76 -7.93 -13.86
C GLN A 243 14.38 -6.78 -13.08
N PHE A 244 14.49 -6.93 -11.76
CA PHE A 244 15.03 -5.90 -10.87
C PHE A 244 16.23 -6.41 -10.08
N THR A 245 17.08 -5.48 -9.64
CA THR A 245 18.21 -5.77 -8.74
C THR A 245 17.75 -6.29 -7.37
N SER A 246 16.57 -5.89 -6.90
CA SER A 246 16.03 -6.29 -5.62
C SER A 246 14.49 -6.16 -5.54
N LEU A 247 13.87 -6.86 -4.59
CA LEU A 247 12.44 -6.71 -4.30
C LEU A 247 12.05 -5.28 -3.86
N PRO A 248 12.80 -4.60 -2.97
CA PRO A 248 12.56 -3.19 -2.67
C PRO A 248 12.54 -2.32 -3.92
N ALA A 249 13.50 -2.49 -4.84
CA ALA A 249 13.53 -1.68 -6.05
C ALA A 249 12.29 -1.89 -6.94
N ALA A 250 11.82 -3.14 -7.06
CA ALA A 250 10.60 -3.47 -7.79
C ALA A 250 9.34 -2.89 -7.11
N THR A 251 9.28 -2.96 -5.77
CA THR A 251 8.17 -2.46 -4.96
C THR A 251 8.07 -0.94 -5.01
N ASP A 252 9.20 -0.25 -4.90
CA ASP A 252 9.30 1.21 -4.98
C ASP A 252 8.74 1.73 -6.31
N ILE A 253 9.13 1.12 -7.44
CA ILE A 253 8.64 1.49 -8.77
C ILE A 253 7.17 1.15 -8.95
N ALA A 254 6.72 -0.02 -8.50
CA ALA A 254 5.31 -0.40 -8.56
C ALA A 254 4.43 0.57 -7.75
N LEU A 255 4.89 0.98 -6.56
CA LEU A 255 4.18 1.96 -5.74
C LEU A 255 4.19 3.36 -6.38
N TYR A 256 5.32 3.80 -6.93
CA TYR A 256 5.41 5.07 -7.67
C TYR A 256 4.40 5.11 -8.81
N ASN A 257 4.33 4.06 -9.62
CA ASN A 257 3.39 3.97 -10.73
C ASN A 257 1.92 3.94 -10.23
N ALA A 258 1.65 3.31 -9.08
CA ALA A 258 0.32 3.34 -8.48
C ALA A 258 -0.08 4.75 -8.01
N VAL A 259 0.81 5.48 -7.33
CA VAL A 259 0.57 6.87 -6.90
C VAL A 259 0.40 7.79 -8.11
N LEU A 260 1.21 7.60 -9.15
CA LEU A 260 1.08 8.33 -10.41
C LEU A 260 -0.30 8.11 -11.03
N LEU A 261 -0.76 6.86 -11.15
CA LEU A 261 -2.09 6.56 -11.69
C LEU A 261 -3.23 7.21 -10.89
N LEU A 262 -3.12 7.26 -9.57
CA LEU A 262 -4.09 7.96 -8.72
C LEU A 262 -4.11 9.46 -8.98
N LEU A 263 -2.93 10.10 -9.08
CA LEU A 263 -2.82 11.52 -9.39
C LEU A 263 -3.29 11.84 -10.81
N LEU A 264 -3.00 10.99 -11.79
CA LEU A 264 -3.48 11.16 -13.16
C LEU A 264 -5.01 11.12 -13.20
N ARG A 265 -5.62 10.10 -12.57
CA ARG A 265 -7.08 10.01 -12.45
C ARG A 265 -7.66 11.27 -11.80
N LEU A 266 -7.06 11.74 -10.71
CA LEU A 266 -7.54 12.91 -9.98
C LEU A 266 -7.40 14.20 -10.81
N GLY A 267 -6.27 14.38 -11.49
CA GLY A 267 -6.03 15.51 -12.38
C GLY A 267 -7.04 15.55 -13.53
N PHE A 268 -7.29 14.42 -14.21
CA PHE A 268 -8.33 14.37 -15.24
C PHE A 268 -9.75 14.57 -14.69
N GLN A 269 -10.03 14.16 -13.46
CA GLN A 269 -11.33 14.38 -12.81
C GLN A 269 -11.56 15.85 -12.45
N VAL A 270 -10.56 16.52 -11.88
CA VAL A 270 -10.69 17.89 -11.34
C VAL A 270 -10.39 18.93 -12.40
N ILE A 271 -9.24 18.83 -13.06
CA ILE A 271 -8.77 19.82 -14.03
C ILE A 271 -9.47 19.58 -15.36
N GLY A 272 -9.58 18.33 -15.81
CA GLY A 272 -10.25 17.98 -17.06
C GLY A 272 -9.27 17.70 -18.22
N PRO A 273 -9.73 17.77 -19.48
CA PRO A 273 -8.94 17.41 -20.66
C PRO A 273 -7.67 18.24 -20.88
N GLN A 274 -7.60 19.43 -20.30
CA GLN A 274 -6.44 20.33 -20.34
C GLN A 274 -5.36 19.99 -19.32
N PHE A 275 -5.56 18.95 -18.50
CA PHE A 275 -4.56 18.47 -17.57
C PHE A 275 -3.34 17.90 -18.30
N ASP A 276 -2.28 18.71 -18.37
CA ASP A 276 -0.99 18.31 -18.92
C ASP A 276 -0.04 17.93 -17.77
N PHE A 277 -0.01 16.64 -17.46
CA PHE A 277 0.84 16.09 -16.41
C PHE A 277 2.34 16.16 -16.77
N SER A 278 2.72 16.38 -18.02
CA SER A 278 4.13 16.52 -18.41
C SER A 278 4.77 17.82 -17.91
N LEU A 279 3.97 18.85 -17.64
CA LEU A 279 4.44 20.17 -17.19
C LEU A 279 4.92 20.21 -15.74
N ALA A 280 4.68 19.14 -14.97
CA ALA A 280 5.05 19.11 -13.55
C ALA A 280 6.57 19.11 -13.32
N ILE A 281 7.38 18.65 -14.29
CA ILE A 281 8.85 18.73 -14.22
C ILE A 281 9.48 18.77 -15.61
N SER A 282 10.63 19.44 -15.74
CA SER A 282 11.54 19.20 -16.87
C SER A 282 12.39 17.96 -16.58
N SER A 283 12.10 16.85 -17.27
CA SER A 283 12.82 15.59 -17.06
C SER A 283 14.31 15.74 -17.41
N PRO A 284 15.25 15.42 -16.50
CA PRO A 284 16.67 15.52 -16.79
C PRO A 284 17.08 14.55 -17.90
N GLN A 285 17.71 15.07 -18.97
CA GLN A 285 18.10 14.27 -20.14
C GLN A 285 19.33 13.39 -19.90
N ASP A 286 20.07 13.63 -18.82
CA ASP A 286 21.30 12.93 -18.44
C ASP A 286 21.05 11.59 -17.74
N ILE A 287 19.80 11.31 -17.35
CA ILE A 287 19.46 10.13 -16.55
C ILE A 287 18.95 9.00 -17.45
N ASN A 288 19.61 7.84 -17.36
CA ASN A 288 19.13 6.62 -17.99
C ASN A 288 18.13 5.90 -17.06
N TYR A 289 16.88 5.77 -17.52
CA TYR A 289 15.81 5.05 -16.81
C TYR A 289 15.71 3.57 -17.21
N GLY A 290 16.60 3.09 -18.09
CA GLY A 290 16.55 1.74 -18.62
C GLY A 290 15.24 1.51 -19.39
N PRO A 291 14.54 0.40 -19.15
CA PRO A 291 13.27 0.11 -19.81
C PRO A 291 12.06 0.79 -19.14
N LEU A 292 12.28 1.56 -18.06
CA LEU A 292 11.22 2.25 -17.34
C LEU A 292 10.91 3.62 -17.95
N ILE A 293 9.65 4.02 -17.90
CA ILE A 293 9.14 5.31 -18.38
C ILE A 293 9.71 6.44 -17.51
N PRO A 294 10.38 7.45 -18.12
CA PRO A 294 10.85 8.62 -17.39
C PRO A 294 9.70 9.46 -16.82
N PRO A 295 9.91 10.17 -15.71
CA PRO A 295 8.90 11.06 -15.13
C PRO A 295 8.48 12.15 -16.14
N GLY A 296 7.17 12.38 -16.23
CA GLY A 296 6.55 13.33 -17.17
C GLY A 296 6.45 12.84 -18.61
N LEU A 297 6.97 11.66 -18.95
CA LEU A 297 6.99 11.14 -20.34
C LEU A 297 6.09 9.92 -20.58
N ALA A 298 5.21 9.59 -19.64
CA ALA A 298 4.21 8.53 -19.85
C ALA A 298 3.23 8.93 -20.96
N PRO A 299 3.02 8.10 -22.01
CA PRO A 299 2.07 8.43 -23.07
C PRO A 299 0.62 8.55 -22.58
N ASP A 300 0.23 7.66 -21.67
CA ASP A 300 -1.11 7.59 -21.10
C ASP A 300 -1.12 6.78 -19.80
N ALA A 301 -2.24 6.78 -19.07
CA ALA A 301 -2.41 5.97 -17.87
C ALA A 301 -2.26 4.46 -18.13
N ARG A 302 -2.61 3.98 -19.34
CA ARG A 302 -2.48 2.56 -19.69
C ARG A 302 -1.02 2.12 -19.72
N SER A 303 -0.10 2.95 -20.22
CA SER A 303 1.33 2.66 -20.27
C SER A 303 1.94 2.49 -18.87
N VAL A 304 1.53 3.33 -17.91
CA VAL A 304 1.93 3.23 -16.50
C VAL A 304 1.38 1.95 -15.87
N ALA A 305 0.13 1.60 -16.15
CA ALA A 305 -0.47 0.34 -15.69
C ALA A 305 0.27 -0.89 -16.27
N ILE A 306 0.72 -0.83 -17.53
CA ILE A 306 1.49 -1.91 -18.16
C ILE A 306 2.85 -2.09 -17.50
N GLU A 307 3.53 -1.04 -17.04
CA GLU A 307 4.78 -1.19 -16.30
C GLU A 307 4.60 -1.97 -15.00
N ILE A 308 3.50 -1.71 -14.27
CA ILE A 308 3.14 -2.50 -13.09
C ILE A 308 2.94 -3.96 -13.50
N CYS A 309 2.22 -4.22 -14.60
CA CYS A 309 2.00 -5.57 -15.12
C CYS A 309 3.32 -6.28 -15.45
N LYS A 310 4.27 -5.61 -16.12
CA LYS A 310 5.57 -6.16 -16.48
C LYS A 310 6.45 -6.49 -15.26
N SER A 311 6.14 -5.96 -14.08
CA SER A 311 6.85 -6.28 -12.83
C SER A 311 6.32 -7.53 -12.09
N VAL A 312 5.18 -8.09 -12.51
CA VAL A 312 4.49 -9.19 -11.81
C VAL A 312 5.36 -10.44 -11.70
N ASP A 313 5.99 -10.87 -12.81
CA ASP A 313 6.83 -12.07 -12.83
C ASP A 313 7.93 -11.98 -11.76
N TYR A 314 8.57 -10.81 -11.63
CA TYR A 314 9.63 -10.60 -10.65
C TYR A 314 9.15 -10.76 -9.19
N HIS A 315 7.98 -10.21 -8.87
CA HIS A 315 7.41 -10.24 -7.52
C HIS A 315 6.93 -11.63 -7.12
N LEU A 316 6.45 -12.43 -8.07
CA LEU A 316 5.78 -13.72 -7.81
C LEU A 316 6.68 -14.95 -7.95
N VAL A 317 8.00 -14.77 -8.10
CA VAL A 317 9.00 -15.85 -8.03
C VAL A 317 8.95 -16.54 -6.65
N ASP A 318 9.04 -17.87 -6.62
CA ASP A 318 8.78 -18.73 -5.45
C ASP A 318 9.40 -18.21 -4.14
N ASP A 319 10.71 -17.90 -4.13
CA ASP A 319 11.44 -17.51 -2.92
C ASP A 319 10.92 -16.24 -2.23
N ARG A 320 10.20 -15.38 -2.97
CA ARG A 320 9.71 -14.09 -2.47
C ARG A 320 8.21 -13.88 -2.68
N ARG A 321 7.48 -14.89 -3.15
CA ARG A 321 6.09 -14.77 -3.59
C ARG A 321 5.18 -14.16 -2.53
N GLY A 322 5.32 -14.55 -1.26
CA GLY A 322 4.48 -14.01 -0.17
C GLY A 322 4.66 -12.50 0.00
N ALA A 323 5.89 -12.03 0.21
CA ALA A 323 6.16 -10.60 0.37
C ALA A 323 5.89 -9.82 -0.93
N GLY A 324 6.32 -10.36 -2.07
CA GLY A 324 6.13 -9.74 -3.37
C GLY A 324 4.65 -9.58 -3.72
N ALA A 325 3.83 -10.60 -3.50
CA ALA A 325 2.39 -10.51 -3.70
C ALA A 325 1.76 -9.43 -2.81
N PHE A 326 2.10 -9.39 -1.53
CA PHE A 326 1.58 -8.42 -0.57
C PHE A 326 1.78 -6.98 -1.05
N PHE A 327 3.02 -6.63 -1.41
CA PHE A 327 3.35 -5.29 -1.91
C PHE A 327 2.72 -4.95 -3.26
N LEU A 328 2.38 -5.97 -4.06
CA LEU A 328 1.82 -5.79 -5.40
C LEU A 328 0.29 -5.70 -5.42
N LEU A 329 -0.40 -6.10 -4.35
CA LEU A 329 -1.88 -6.06 -4.27
C LEU A 329 -2.45 -4.67 -4.60
N PHE A 330 -1.91 -3.63 -3.96
CA PHE A 330 -2.37 -2.26 -4.18
C PHE A 330 -2.00 -1.72 -5.57
N PRO A 331 -0.74 -1.81 -6.04
CA PRO A 331 -0.39 -1.44 -7.40
C PRO A 331 -1.23 -2.12 -8.48
N LEU A 332 -1.49 -3.43 -8.37
CA LEU A 332 -2.32 -4.15 -9.35
C LEU A 332 -3.78 -3.70 -9.28
N ARG A 333 -4.30 -3.41 -8.09
CA ARG A 333 -5.64 -2.84 -7.93
C ARG A 333 -5.77 -1.52 -8.69
N VAL A 334 -4.82 -0.61 -8.51
CA VAL A 334 -4.83 0.70 -9.17
C VAL A 334 -4.62 0.55 -10.68
N ALA A 335 -3.67 -0.29 -11.11
CA ALA A 335 -3.46 -0.60 -12.52
C ALA A 335 -4.74 -1.13 -13.19
N TRP A 336 -5.43 -2.06 -12.53
CA TRP A 336 -6.69 -2.60 -13.03
C TRP A 336 -7.79 -1.53 -13.18
N GLN A 337 -7.85 -0.55 -12.27
CA GLN A 337 -8.79 0.58 -12.37
C GLN A 337 -8.47 1.57 -13.49
N ALA A 338 -7.20 1.65 -13.91
CA ALA A 338 -6.75 2.50 -15.00
C ALA A 338 -6.95 1.87 -16.39
N LEU A 339 -7.23 0.56 -16.44
CA LEU A 339 -7.41 -0.19 -17.67
C LEU A 339 -8.89 -0.30 -18.04
N HIS A 340 -9.17 -0.36 -19.34
CA HIS A 340 -10.53 -0.65 -19.82
C HIS A 340 -10.92 -2.08 -19.37
N PRO A 341 -12.13 -2.31 -18.78
CA PRO A 341 -12.49 -3.61 -18.20
C PRO A 341 -12.44 -4.81 -19.16
N ALA A 342 -12.63 -4.55 -20.46
CA ALA A 342 -12.58 -5.56 -21.53
C ALA A 342 -11.20 -5.68 -22.21
N SER A 343 -10.20 -4.92 -21.77
CA SER A 343 -8.85 -5.00 -22.32
C SER A 343 -8.17 -6.34 -21.97
N PRO A 344 -7.30 -6.87 -22.83
CA PRO A 344 -6.51 -8.07 -22.52
C PRO A 344 -5.74 -7.95 -21.21
N GLU A 345 -5.20 -6.75 -20.90
CA GLU A 345 -4.46 -6.47 -19.67
C GLU A 345 -5.35 -6.57 -18.43
N ALA A 346 -6.56 -6.02 -18.47
CA ALA A 346 -7.49 -6.08 -17.35
C ALA A 346 -7.98 -7.51 -17.07
N VAL A 347 -8.16 -8.32 -18.12
CA VAL A 347 -8.51 -9.75 -18.00
C VAL A 347 -7.33 -10.54 -17.44
N TRP A 348 -6.13 -10.31 -17.96
CA TRP A 348 -4.91 -10.93 -17.45
C TRP A 348 -4.66 -10.60 -15.97
N LEU A 349 -4.81 -9.33 -15.56
CA LEU A 349 -4.68 -8.91 -14.16
C LEU A 349 -5.66 -9.63 -13.23
N LYS A 350 -6.90 -9.88 -13.66
CA LYS A 350 -7.88 -10.68 -12.90
C LYS A 350 -7.39 -12.10 -12.67
N SER A 351 -6.77 -12.71 -13.68
CA SER A 351 -6.14 -14.03 -13.54
C SER A 351 -4.96 -13.99 -12.57
N ILE A 352 -4.08 -12.98 -12.67
CA ILE A 352 -2.96 -12.79 -11.74
C ILE A 352 -3.45 -12.65 -10.29
N MET A 353 -4.49 -11.84 -10.06
CA MET A 353 -5.08 -11.70 -8.72
C MET A 353 -5.62 -13.02 -8.18
N SER A 354 -6.22 -13.86 -9.03
CA SER A 354 -6.64 -15.22 -8.63
C SER A 354 -5.45 -16.11 -8.25
N ILE A 355 -4.38 -16.08 -9.06
CA ILE A 355 -3.13 -16.83 -8.76
C ILE A 355 -2.53 -16.38 -7.44
N ILE A 356 -2.50 -15.07 -7.16
CA ILE A 356 -2.00 -14.55 -5.89
C ILE A 356 -2.79 -15.16 -4.73
N ALA A 357 -4.13 -15.17 -4.80
CA ALA A 357 -4.94 -15.78 -3.75
C ALA A 357 -4.65 -17.27 -3.61
N ASP A 358 -4.65 -18.03 -4.71
CA ASP A 358 -4.44 -19.49 -4.70
C ASP A 358 -3.06 -19.88 -4.15
N SER A 359 -2.03 -19.09 -4.46
CA SER A 359 -0.63 -19.41 -4.15
C SER A 359 -0.11 -18.84 -2.84
N THR A 360 -0.78 -17.82 -2.27
CA THR A 360 -0.31 -17.14 -1.04
C THR A 360 -1.33 -17.15 0.10
N GLY A 361 -2.60 -17.46 -0.19
CA GLY A 361 -3.70 -17.33 0.76
C GLY A 361 -4.23 -15.90 0.91
N PHE A 362 -3.72 -14.93 0.14
CA PHE A 362 -4.26 -13.56 0.09
C PHE A 362 -5.58 -13.47 -0.68
N GLU A 363 -6.61 -14.13 -0.16
CA GLU A 363 -7.96 -14.20 -0.75
C GLU A 363 -8.57 -12.82 -1.09
N ILE A 364 -8.15 -11.77 -0.38
CA ILE A 364 -8.51 -10.37 -0.65
C ILE A 364 -8.23 -9.96 -2.11
N SER A 365 -7.20 -10.52 -2.76
CA SER A 365 -6.81 -10.17 -4.12
C SER A 365 -7.94 -10.39 -5.13
N ARG A 366 -8.76 -11.44 -4.98
CA ARG A 366 -9.92 -11.70 -5.87
C ARG A 366 -11.01 -10.64 -5.74
N GLY A 367 -11.12 -10.02 -4.57
CA GLY A 367 -12.04 -8.91 -4.30
C GLY A 367 -11.59 -7.59 -4.93
N LEU A 368 -10.28 -7.38 -5.11
CA LEU A 368 -9.71 -6.13 -5.62
C LEU A 368 -10.07 -5.85 -7.10
N THR A 369 -10.52 -6.85 -7.86
CA THR A 369 -10.98 -6.68 -9.24
C THR A 369 -12.50 -6.62 -9.37
N ARG A 370 -13.21 -6.31 -8.28
CA ARG A 370 -14.64 -6.01 -8.25
C ARG A 370 -14.83 -4.52 -7.95
N ASN A 371 -15.93 -3.94 -8.43
CA ASN A 371 -16.22 -2.53 -8.20
C ASN A 371 -16.63 -2.24 -6.74
N ASP A 372 -17.08 -3.26 -6.00
CA ASP A 372 -17.91 -3.07 -4.79
C ASP A 372 -17.18 -3.34 -3.46
N VAL A 373 -15.93 -3.81 -3.47
CA VAL A 373 -15.32 -4.46 -2.28
C VAL A 373 -14.70 -3.47 -1.28
N ILE A 374 -14.66 -2.18 -1.61
CA ILE A 374 -14.05 -1.15 -0.75
C ILE A 374 -14.97 0.06 -0.63
N GLN A 375 -16.26 -0.17 -0.41
CA GLN A 375 -17.07 0.81 0.29
C GLN A 375 -17.14 0.34 1.72
N ALA A 376 -16.62 1.13 2.66
CA ALA A 376 -17.01 0.96 4.04
C ALA A 376 -18.53 1.11 4.06
N THR A 377 -19.26 0.06 4.43
CA THR A 377 -20.66 0.21 4.80
C THR A 377 -20.66 1.07 6.05
N ASP A 378 -21.27 2.25 5.95
CA ASP A 378 -21.41 3.25 7.02
C ASP A 378 -21.89 2.64 8.35
#